data_AF-L8GDR4-F1
#
_entry.id   AF-L8GDR4-F1
#
_cell.length_a   1.000
_cell.length_b   1.000
_cell.length_c   1.000
_cell.angle_alpha   90.00
_cell.angle_beta   90.00
_cell.angle_gamma   90.00
#
_symmetry.space_group_name_H-M   'P 1'
#
loop_
_entity.id
_entity.type
_entity.pdbx_description
1 polymer ?
#
loop_
_entity_poly.entity_id
_entity_poly.type
_entity_poly.pdbx_seq_one_letter_code
_entity_poly.pdbx_strand_id
1 'polypeptide(L)'
;KDNILKTIQHRLGSQPVKIQADIQVTCFSYEGIDAIKPALRAGQQCSTPDSPVRIQLVTSPEYILLTSSTDHERGVALLKKAVEAIQTEIKKHGGDCVIKTEPRVVA
;
A
#
# COMPACT_ATOMS: atom_id res chain seq x y z
N LYS A 1 13.54 -21.58 -30.98
CA LYS A 1 12.20 -22.10 -30.61
C LYS A 1 11.72 -21.52 -29.26
N ASP A 2 12.57 -20.75 -28.58
CA ASP A 2 12.38 -20.23 -27.22
C ASP A 2 11.57 -18.92 -27.15
N ASN A 3 11.42 -18.23 -28.28
CA ASN A 3 10.67 -16.97 -28.33
C ASN A 3 9.15 -17.18 -28.17
N ILE A 4 8.62 -18.31 -28.62
CA ILE A 4 7.17 -18.59 -28.58
C ILE A 4 6.71 -18.85 -27.13
N LEU A 5 7.52 -19.56 -26.33
CA LEU A 5 7.25 -19.78 -24.90
C LEU A 5 7.26 -18.48 -24.10
N LYS A 6 8.22 -17.58 -24.37
CA LYS A 6 8.25 -16.24 -23.77
C LYS A 6 7.02 -15.41 -24.17
N THR A 7 6.60 -15.46 -25.45
CA THR A 7 5.40 -14.75 -25.91
C THR A 7 4.11 -15.30 -25.30
N ILE A 8 4.01 -16.62 -25.09
CA ILE A 8 2.84 -17.24 -24.44
C ILE A 8 2.81 -16.89 -22.95
N GLN A 9 3.94 -16.95 -22.23
CA GLN A 9 4.00 -16.52 -20.82
C GLN A 9 3.60 -15.04 -20.65
N HIS A 10 3.97 -14.18 -21.61
CA HIS A 10 3.62 -12.75 -21.56
C HIS A 10 2.15 -12.44 -21.89
N ARG A 11 1.48 -13.32 -22.65
CA ARG A 11 0.04 -13.19 -22.97
C ARG A 11 -0.90 -13.92 -22.01
N LEU A 12 -0.45 -15.00 -21.38
CA LEU A 12 -1.30 -15.88 -20.55
C LEU A 12 -1.11 -15.69 -19.04
N GLY A 13 0.01 -15.14 -18.59
CA GLY A 13 0.16 -14.73 -17.19
C GLY A 13 -0.59 -13.44 -16.96
N SER A 14 -1.61 -13.45 -16.09
CA SER A 14 -2.19 -12.23 -15.52
C SER A 14 -1.03 -11.33 -15.09
N GLN A 15 -0.80 -10.25 -15.82
CA GLN A 15 0.31 -9.37 -15.52
C GLN A 15 0.05 -8.77 -14.13
N PRO A 16 1.01 -8.83 -13.20
CA PRO A 16 0.82 -8.34 -11.86
C PRO A 16 0.46 -6.85 -11.92
N VAL A 17 -0.77 -6.55 -11.52
CA VAL A 17 -1.33 -5.21 -11.56
C VAL A 17 -0.81 -4.45 -10.35
N LYS A 18 -0.26 -3.26 -10.57
CA LYS A 18 0.13 -2.40 -9.46
C LYS A 18 -1.09 -1.58 -9.04
N ILE A 19 -1.31 -1.50 -7.74
CA ILE A 19 -2.38 -0.72 -7.13
C ILE A 19 -1.70 0.35 -6.30
N GLN A 20 -2.12 1.59 -6.52
CA GLN A 20 -1.65 2.75 -5.79
C GLN A 20 -2.78 3.31 -4.93
N ALA A 21 -2.50 3.62 -3.67
CA ALA A 21 -3.36 4.42 -2.82
C ALA A 21 -2.57 5.57 -2.20
N ASP A 22 -3.18 6.75 -2.18
CA ASP A 22 -2.56 7.93 -1.58
C ASP A 22 -3.21 8.17 -0.23
N ILE A 23 -2.40 8.14 0.83
CA ILE A 23 -2.83 8.43 2.19
C ILE A 23 -2.11 9.68 2.69
N GLN A 24 -2.86 10.47 3.45
CA GLN A 24 -2.33 11.58 4.20
C GLN A 24 -2.26 11.17 5.67
N VAL A 25 -1.06 11.16 6.22
CA VAL A 25 -0.83 10.84 7.63
C VAL A 25 -0.38 12.11 8.33
N THR A 26 -1.16 12.53 9.32
CA THR A 26 -0.89 13.71 10.14
C THR A 26 -0.77 13.29 11.59
N CYS A 27 0.32 13.67 12.25
CA CYS A 27 0.53 13.39 13.67
C CYS A 27 0.78 14.73 14.37
N PHE A 28 -0.12 15.13 15.27
CA PHE A 28 -0.05 16.41 15.99
C PHE A 28 0.52 16.28 17.41
N SER A 29 0.82 15.06 17.84
CA SER A 29 1.38 14.77 19.16
C SER A 29 2.89 14.99 19.20
N TYR A 30 3.43 15.13 20.42
CA TYR A 30 4.85 15.41 20.68
C TYR A 30 5.80 14.36 20.09
N GLU A 31 5.32 13.12 19.92
CA GLU A 31 6.08 12.03 19.31
C GLU A 31 6.10 12.11 17.77
N GLY A 32 5.19 12.85 17.13
CA GLY A 32 5.21 13.23 15.71
C GLY A 32 5.64 12.11 14.76
N ILE A 33 6.93 12.08 14.42
CA ILE A 33 7.57 11.11 13.50
C ILE A 33 7.69 9.69 14.07
N ASP A 34 7.83 9.54 15.39
CA ASP A 34 8.04 8.24 16.04
C ASP A 34 6.75 7.46 16.18
N ALA A 35 5.59 8.11 16.06
CA ALA A 35 4.29 7.45 15.90
C ALA A 35 4.04 6.97 14.46
N ILE A 36 4.60 7.67 13.46
CA ILE A 36 4.37 7.35 12.05
C ILE A 36 5.19 6.13 11.61
N LYS A 37 6.43 6.01 12.09
CA LYS A 37 7.30 4.85 11.78
C LYS A 37 6.67 3.48 12.13
N PRO A 38 6.14 3.24 13.35
CA PRO A 38 5.50 1.97 13.70
C PRO A 38 4.21 1.76 12.88
N ALA A 39 3.38 2.79 12.71
CA ALA A 39 2.18 2.73 11.89
C ALA A 39 2.47 2.25 10.46
N LEU A 40 3.46 2.87 9.80
CA LEU A 40 3.87 2.47 8.45
C LEU A 40 4.46 1.05 8.43
N ARG A 41 5.22 0.64 9.47
CA ARG A 41 5.75 -0.72 9.59
C ARG A 41 4.65 -1.76 9.80
N ALA A 42 3.65 -1.49 10.62
CA ALA A 42 2.50 -2.38 10.82
C ALA A 42 1.71 -2.55 9.52
N GLY A 43 1.49 -1.45 8.77
CA GLY A 43 0.90 -1.49 7.44
C GLY A 43 1.71 -2.31 6.43
N GLN A 44 3.04 -2.23 6.46
CA GLN A 44 3.91 -3.08 5.64
C GLN A 44 3.92 -4.53 6.10
N GLN A 45 3.80 -4.83 7.39
CA GLN A 45 3.74 -6.21 7.88
C GLN A 45 2.43 -6.93 7.52
N CYS A 46 1.34 -6.18 7.30
CA CYS A 46 0.11 -6.74 6.72
C CYS A 46 0.25 -7.16 5.25
N SER A 47 1.41 -6.92 4.62
CA SER A 47 1.66 -7.39 3.26
C SER A 47 1.81 -8.92 3.20
N THR A 48 1.14 -9.54 2.22
CA THR A 48 1.28 -10.96 1.92
C THR A 48 2.42 -11.19 0.92
N PRO A 49 3.04 -12.38 0.89
CA PRO A 49 4.13 -12.70 -0.05
C PRO A 49 3.73 -12.57 -1.53
N ASP A 50 2.44 -12.71 -1.83
CA ASP A 50 1.86 -12.51 -3.17
C ASP A 50 1.65 -11.03 -3.51
N SER A 51 1.70 -10.12 -2.52
CA SER A 51 1.41 -8.71 -2.70
C SER A 51 2.26 -7.80 -1.82
N PRO A 52 3.53 -7.53 -2.22
CA PRO A 52 4.40 -6.64 -1.45
C PRO A 52 3.85 -5.21 -1.45
N VAL A 53 3.67 -4.66 -0.24
CA VAL A 53 3.25 -3.26 -0.02
C VAL A 53 4.49 -2.39 0.21
N ARG A 54 4.76 -1.47 -0.70
CA ARG A 54 5.78 -0.43 -0.57
C ARG A 54 5.14 0.88 -0.18
N ILE A 55 5.77 1.60 0.75
CA ILE A 55 5.34 2.92 1.17
C ILE A 55 6.42 3.91 0.76
N GLN A 56 6.04 4.94 0.00
CA GLN A 56 6.94 6.01 -0.42
C GLN A 56 6.41 7.35 0.10
N LEU A 57 7.30 8.16 0.65
CA LEU A 57 7.02 9.56 0.97
C LEU A 57 7.14 10.38 -0.32
N VAL A 58 6.11 11.14 -0.67
CA VAL A 58 6.19 12.12 -1.76
C VAL A 58 6.41 13.50 -1.17
N THR A 59 5.53 13.90 -0.26
CA THR A 59 5.59 15.18 0.45
C THR A 59 5.23 14.97 1.92
N SER A 60 5.63 15.87 2.81
CA SER A 60 4.96 15.96 4.11
C SER A 60 3.62 16.67 3.85
N PRO A 61 2.42 16.11 4.07
CA PRO A 61 2.01 14.89 4.79
C PRO A 61 1.51 13.72 3.91
N GLU A 62 1.86 13.68 2.62
CA GLU A 62 1.37 12.69 1.64
C GLU A 62 2.31 11.50 1.46
N TYR A 63 1.76 10.32 1.70
CA TYR A 63 2.39 9.02 1.53
C TYR A 63 1.66 8.23 0.45
N ILE A 64 2.42 7.55 -0.40
CA ILE A 64 1.90 6.63 -1.41
C ILE A 64 2.12 5.20 -0.93
N LEU A 65 1.07 4.38 -0.99
CA LEU A 65 1.11 2.94 -0.83
C LEU A 65 1.02 2.29 -2.21
N LEU A 66 2.01 1.49 -2.55
CA LEU A 66 2.11 0.71 -3.77
C LEU A 66 2.03 -0.77 -3.42
N THR A 67 1.06 -1.47 -4.00
CA THR A 67 0.90 -2.91 -3.84
C THR A 67 0.89 -3.56 -5.21
N SER A 68 1.64 -4.64 -5.43
CA SER A 68 1.52 -5.43 -6.66
C SER A 68 0.68 -6.67 -6.40
N SER A 69 -0.45 -6.86 -7.06
CA SER A 69 -1.28 -8.07 -6.90
C SER A 69 -1.74 -8.60 -8.25
N THR A 70 -1.90 -9.92 -8.34
CA THR A 70 -2.47 -10.61 -9.51
C THR A 70 -3.99 -10.46 -9.59
N ASP A 71 -4.64 -10.20 -8.44
CA ASP A 71 -6.09 -10.08 -8.28
C ASP A 71 -6.48 -8.69 -7.74
N HIS A 72 -7.30 -7.95 -8.50
CA HIS A 72 -7.78 -6.61 -8.12
C HIS A 72 -8.51 -6.61 -6.77
N GLU A 73 -9.44 -7.55 -6.55
CA GLU A 73 -10.25 -7.58 -5.33
C GLU A 73 -9.43 -7.92 -4.07
N ARG A 74 -8.48 -8.84 -4.19
CA ARG A 74 -7.57 -9.18 -3.07
C ARG A 74 -6.66 -8.01 -2.74
N GLY A 75 -6.13 -7.31 -3.75
CA GLY A 75 -5.28 -6.15 -3.55
C GLY A 75 -6.01 -5.02 -2.81
N VAL A 76 -7.24 -4.70 -3.22
CA VAL A 76 -8.08 -3.67 -2.55
C VAL A 76 -8.40 -4.06 -1.11
N ALA A 77 -8.79 -5.33 -0.87
CA ALA A 77 -9.09 -5.81 0.48
C ALA A 77 -7.87 -5.77 1.41
N LEU A 78 -6.68 -6.10 0.89
CA LEU A 78 -5.43 -6.07 1.63
C LEU A 78 -5.00 -4.63 1.97
N LEU A 79 -5.08 -3.72 0.99
CA LEU A 79 -4.84 -2.28 1.23
C LEU A 79 -5.78 -1.74 2.29
N LYS A 80 -7.07 -2.09 2.23
CA LYS A 80 -8.06 -1.63 3.22
C LYS A 80 -7.71 -2.09 4.63
N LYS A 81 -7.30 -3.36 4.80
CA LYS A 81 -6.82 -3.89 6.09
C LYS A 81 -5.55 -3.19 6.58
N ALA A 82 -4.60 -2.94 5.69
CA ALA A 82 -3.37 -2.22 6.04
C ALA A 82 -3.67 -0.79 6.50
N VAL A 83 -4.58 -0.09 5.81
CA VAL A 83 -5.03 1.25 6.20
C VAL A 83 -5.76 1.25 7.54
N GLU A 84 -6.58 0.26 7.83
CA GLU A 84 -7.27 0.12 9.12
C GLU A 84 -6.28 -0.13 10.28
N ALA A 85 -5.24 -0.95 10.05
CA ALA A 85 -4.16 -1.17 11.01
C ALA A 85 -3.37 0.13 11.27
N ILE A 86 -3.00 0.84 10.19
CA ILE A 86 -2.34 2.14 10.24
C ILE A 86 -3.21 3.16 11.01
N GLN A 87 -4.51 3.22 10.74
CA GLN A 87 -5.44 4.12 11.41
C GLN A 87 -5.54 3.82 12.91
N THR A 88 -5.54 2.55 13.29
CA THR A 88 -5.62 2.13 14.69
C THR A 88 -4.37 2.52 15.47
N GLU A 89 -3.17 2.37 14.87
CA GLU A 89 -1.93 2.81 15.49
C GLU A 89 -1.84 4.34 15.55
N ILE A 90 -2.15 5.04 14.46
CA ILE A 90 -2.11 6.50 14.41
C ILE A 90 -3.06 7.13 15.43
N LYS A 91 -4.28 6.60 15.59
CA LYS A 91 -5.25 7.08 16.60
C LYS A 91 -4.74 6.89 18.03
N LYS A 92 -4.03 5.79 18.33
CA LYS A 92 -3.45 5.57 19.67
C LYS A 92 -2.40 6.63 20.02
N HIS A 93 -1.65 7.09 19.01
CA HIS A 93 -0.64 8.12 19.18
C HIS A 93 -1.18 9.55 19.00
N GLY A 94 -2.50 9.74 18.83
CA GLY A 94 -3.11 11.07 18.70
C GLY A 94 -2.88 11.75 17.35
N GLY A 95 -2.65 10.97 16.30
CA GLY A 95 -2.66 11.44 14.91
C GLY A 95 -3.98 11.14 14.20
N ASP A 96 -4.10 11.69 13.00
CA ASP A 96 -5.19 11.47 12.05
C ASP A 96 -4.65 10.93 10.72
N CYS A 97 -5.43 10.07 10.08
CA CYS A 97 -5.13 9.57 8.74
C CYS A 97 -6.32 9.82 7.80
N VAL A 98 -6.06 10.51 6.70
CA VAL A 98 -7.05 10.82 5.67
C VAL A 98 -6.67 10.08 4.40
N ILE A 99 -7.58 9.29 3.84
CA ILE A 99 -7.37 8.64 2.55
C ILE A 99 -7.74 9.67 1.47
N LYS A 100 -6.76 10.13 0.68
CA LYS A 100 -7.01 11.09 -0.40
C LYS A 100 -7.45 10.39 -1.68
N THR A 101 -6.80 9.29 -2.02
CA THR A 101 -7.08 8.55 -3.24
C THR A 101 -7.36 7.09 -2.89
N GLU A 102 -8.58 6.64 -3.20
CA GLU A 102 -8.95 5.23 -3.12
C GLU A 102 -8.03 4.37 -4.01
N PRO A 103 -7.88 3.07 -3.72
CA PRO A 103 -6.93 2.21 -4.41
C PRO A 103 -7.19 2.20 -5.92
N ARG A 104 -6.31 2.85 -6.69
CA ARG A 104 -6.38 2.91 -8.15
C ARG A 104 -5.40 1.92 -8.74
N VAL A 105 -5.86 1.19 -9.74
CA VAL A 105 -5.01 0.34 -10.56
C VAL A 105 -4.12 1.21 -11.44
N VAL A 106 -2.81 1.08 -11.27
CA VAL A 106 -1.80 1.60 -12.17
C VAL A 106 -1.31 0.40 -13.00
N ALA A 107 -1.74 0.36 -14.26
CA ALA A 107 -1.42 -0.70 -15.21
C ALA A 107 0.09 -0.80 -15.47
#